data_AF-A0A657IUJ3-F1
#
_entry.id   AF-A0A657IUJ3-F1
#
_cell.length_a   1.000
_cell.length_b   1.000
_cell.length_c   1.000
_cell.angle_alpha   90.00
_cell.angle_beta   90.00
_cell.angle_gamma   90.00
#
_symmetry.space_group_name_H-M   'P 1'
#
loop_
_entity.id
_entity.type
_entity.pdbx_description
1 polymer ?
#
loop_
_entity_poly.entity_id
_entity_poly.type
_entity_poly.pdbx_seq_one_letter_code
_entity_poly.pdbx_strand_id
1 'polypeptide(L)'
;MDHQKTAQSVLDGLGGPENINYFTHCATRLRVTLNDKSKVDKPAIEKTDGVLSVIEQSGQTQVVIGNEVADVYDAMAKMPGMEKEGGSAQKPAAGEGAGEEKKAGIITRMFDVLSDSFRPVLWALLGSSMILTLIVLLQTLGVFGHYTNFQGESVTVDLVNGPKLGDDALNADMLNQWRAQFPFWFIILGAALSVLNFMPIMVGATAAKRLGANMWVGAAIPAALMTDAFKGLSDMAGGADHITLFHIGGWDVPLYLFNYTGQIFPPLFAVALLAPLERLLKKVIPNMLHMVFVPMISLLIMVPLTALIIGPIGVKLGLGISDVFQWLNDINPAIVGVVVAGSYLFMVPWACTGR
;
A
#
# COMPACT_ATOMS: atom_id res chain seq x y z
N MET A 1 12.22 -29.83 25.46
CA MET A 1 10.77 -29.57 25.48
C MET A 1 10.14 -30.34 24.34
N ASP A 2 9.01 -31.02 24.56
CA ASP A 2 8.25 -31.72 23.51
C ASP A 2 7.13 -30.77 23.01
N HIS A 3 7.35 -30.13 21.86
CA HIS A 3 6.51 -29.04 21.37
C HIS A 3 5.06 -29.46 21.11
N GLN A 4 4.82 -30.72 20.72
CA GLN A 4 3.45 -31.22 20.51
C GLN A 4 2.71 -31.39 21.84
N LYS A 5 3.38 -31.93 22.86
CA LYS A 5 2.78 -32.09 24.18
C LYS A 5 2.51 -30.76 24.85
N THR A 6 3.45 -29.82 24.77
CA THR A 6 3.24 -28.47 25.31
C THR A 6 2.11 -27.76 24.58
N ALA A 7 2.05 -27.83 23.24
CA ALA A 7 0.95 -27.24 22.48
C ALA A 7 -0.42 -27.82 22.90
N GLN A 8 -0.48 -29.13 23.16
CA GLN A 8 -1.72 -29.81 23.54
C GLN A 8 -2.14 -29.43 24.96
N SER A 9 -1.21 -29.44 25.92
CA SER A 9 -1.50 -29.02 27.30
C SER A 9 -1.88 -27.54 27.40
N VAL A 10 -1.28 -26.67 26.57
CA VAL A 10 -1.65 -25.26 26.47
C VAL A 10 -3.05 -25.12 25.86
N LEU A 11 -3.38 -25.86 24.80
CA LEU A 11 -4.71 -25.85 24.18
C LEU A 11 -5.81 -26.34 25.13
N ASP A 12 -5.56 -27.44 25.86
CA ASP A 12 -6.48 -27.99 26.85
C ASP A 12 -6.70 -27.00 28.00
N GLY A 13 -5.64 -26.37 28.50
CA GLY A 13 -5.72 -25.35 29.55
C GLY A 13 -6.42 -24.06 29.11
N LEU A 14 -6.47 -23.76 27.80
CA LEU A 14 -7.21 -22.62 27.25
C LEU A 14 -8.71 -22.91 27.03
N GLY A 15 -9.17 -24.12 27.35
CA GLY A 15 -10.57 -24.52 27.18
C GLY A 15 -10.87 -25.16 25.83
N GLY A 16 -9.84 -25.65 25.12
CA GLY A 16 -9.96 -26.33 23.83
C GLY A 16 -10.02 -25.38 22.61
N PRO A 17 -10.01 -25.94 21.40
CA PRO A 17 -9.99 -25.17 20.15
C PRO A 17 -11.24 -24.29 19.98
N GLU A 18 -12.40 -24.73 20.47
CA GLU A 18 -13.67 -23.97 20.35
C GLU A 18 -13.69 -22.67 21.19
N ASN A 19 -12.81 -22.57 22.19
CA ASN A 19 -12.71 -21.39 23.03
C ASN A 19 -11.74 -20.34 22.48
N ILE A 20 -11.01 -20.67 21.42
CA ILE A 20 -10.08 -19.78 20.74
C ILE A 20 -10.87 -19.04 19.65
N ASN A 21 -10.51 -17.77 19.44
CA ASN A 21 -11.07 -16.95 18.36
C ASN A 21 -9.97 -16.59 17.36
N TYR A 22 -8.81 -16.21 17.92
CA TYR A 22 -7.63 -15.87 17.16
C TYR A 22 -6.39 -16.09 18.01
N PHE A 23 -5.36 -16.71 17.43
CA PHE A 23 -4.06 -16.81 18.09
C PHE A 23 -2.90 -16.44 17.15
N THR A 24 -1.86 -15.86 17.74
CA THR A 24 -0.63 -15.44 17.07
C THR A 24 0.54 -15.54 18.04
N HIS A 25 1.77 -15.35 17.60
CA HIS A 25 2.93 -15.35 18.49
C HIS A 25 3.85 -14.16 18.23
N CYS A 26 4.61 -13.77 19.25
CA CYS A 26 5.76 -12.87 19.12
C CYS A 26 7.05 -13.69 19.31
N ALA A 27 8.19 -13.04 19.61
CA ALA A 27 9.46 -13.73 19.79
C ALA A 27 9.49 -14.66 21.01
N THR A 28 8.71 -14.37 22.06
CA THR A 28 8.76 -15.12 23.33
C THR A 28 7.40 -15.49 23.92
N ARG A 29 6.30 -15.07 23.30
CA ARG A 29 4.94 -15.25 23.85
C ARG A 29 3.93 -15.63 22.78
N LEU A 30 3.08 -16.58 23.13
CA LEU A 30 1.90 -16.97 22.38
C LEU A 30 0.74 -16.10 22.86
N ARG A 31 0.10 -15.37 21.95
CA ARG A 31 -1.04 -14.49 22.24
C ARG A 31 -2.31 -15.14 21.74
N VAL A 32 -3.27 -15.31 22.63
CA VAL A 32 -4.54 -15.96 22.34
C VAL A 32 -5.68 -15.02 22.73
N THR A 33 -6.59 -14.82 21.79
CA THR A 33 -7.87 -14.15 21.99
C THR A 33 -8.92 -15.24 22.17
N LEU A 34 -9.60 -15.23 23.31
CA LEU A 34 -10.53 -16.27 23.72
C LEU A 34 -11.98 -15.77 23.67
N ASN A 35 -12.90 -16.68 23.39
CA ASN A 35 -14.34 -16.41 23.42
C ASN A 35 -14.87 -16.32 24.86
N ASP A 36 -14.39 -17.19 25.76
CA ASP A 36 -14.77 -17.23 27.17
C ASP A 36 -13.54 -17.38 28.08
N LYS A 37 -13.31 -16.36 28.93
CA LYS A 37 -12.18 -16.32 29.85
C LYS A 37 -12.35 -17.20 31.08
N SER A 38 -13.58 -17.61 31.40
CA SER A 38 -13.87 -18.41 32.60
C SER A 38 -13.41 -19.87 32.47
N LYS A 39 -13.18 -20.34 31.24
CA LYS A 39 -12.72 -21.69 30.92
C LYS A 39 -11.19 -21.85 30.93
N VAL A 40 -10.45 -20.79 31.28
CA VAL A 40 -8.98 -20.79 31.27
C VAL A 40 -8.43 -21.29 32.59
N ASP A 41 -7.69 -22.39 32.56
CA ASP A 41 -6.97 -22.94 33.70
C ASP A 41 -5.50 -22.44 33.71
N LYS A 42 -5.30 -21.24 34.26
CA LYS A 42 -3.95 -20.65 34.42
C LYS A 42 -2.97 -21.54 35.18
N PRO A 43 -3.31 -22.11 36.36
CA PRO A 43 -2.35 -22.93 37.10
C PRO A 43 -2.01 -24.26 36.42
N ALA A 44 -2.88 -24.79 35.54
CA ALA A 44 -2.53 -25.95 34.71
C ALA A 44 -1.53 -25.57 33.60
N ILE A 45 -1.75 -24.43 32.93
CA ILE A 45 -0.86 -23.96 31.86
C ILE A 45 0.55 -23.65 32.40
N GLU A 46 0.66 -23.04 33.58
CA GLU A 46 1.97 -22.72 34.21
C GLU A 46 2.77 -23.95 34.67
N LYS A 47 2.12 -25.11 34.84
CA LYS A 47 2.79 -26.37 35.17
C LYS A 47 3.31 -27.13 33.94
N THR A 48 2.98 -26.64 32.74
CA THR A 48 3.38 -27.29 31.49
C THR A 48 4.87 -27.05 31.24
N ASP A 49 5.60 -28.10 30.86
CA ASP A 49 7.02 -28.02 30.55
C ASP A 49 7.29 -27.01 29.41
N GLY A 50 8.11 -26.00 29.71
CA GLY A 50 8.45 -24.90 28.81
C GLY A 50 7.53 -23.67 28.87
N VAL A 51 6.52 -23.62 29.73
CA VAL A 51 5.76 -22.40 30.02
C VAL A 51 6.35 -21.68 31.23
N LEU A 52 6.71 -20.41 31.07
CA LEU A 52 7.29 -19.58 32.12
C LEU A 52 6.24 -18.83 32.94
N SER A 53 5.19 -18.33 32.29
CA SER A 53 4.08 -17.63 32.96
C SER A 53 2.89 -17.41 32.03
N VAL A 54 1.71 -17.20 32.62
CA VAL A 54 0.52 -16.77 31.88
C VAL A 54 0.09 -15.38 32.36
N ILE A 55 0.09 -14.42 31.45
CA ILE A 55 -0.29 -13.03 31.74
C ILE A 55 -1.51 -12.63 30.93
N GLU A 56 -2.38 -11.81 31.51
CA GLU A 56 -3.44 -11.14 30.78
C GLU A 56 -3.06 -9.68 30.57
N GLN A 57 -2.95 -9.26 29.31
CA GLN A 57 -2.65 -7.87 28.94
C GLN A 57 -3.49 -7.46 27.74
N SER A 58 -4.07 -6.26 27.81
CA SER A 58 -4.85 -5.66 26.70
C SER A 58 -5.99 -6.55 26.20
N GLY A 59 -6.64 -7.28 27.10
CA GLY A 59 -7.80 -8.12 26.78
C GLY A 59 -7.46 -9.51 26.20
N GLN A 60 -6.17 -9.83 25.96
CA GLN A 60 -5.70 -11.12 25.45
C GLN A 60 -4.93 -11.91 26.52
N THR A 61 -5.05 -13.23 26.47
CA THR A 61 -4.26 -14.16 27.29
C THR A 61 -2.94 -14.42 26.58
N GLN A 62 -1.81 -14.14 27.25
CA GLN A 62 -0.47 -14.38 26.72
C GLN A 62 0.24 -15.45 27.52
N VAL A 63 0.64 -16.53 26.85
CA VAL A 63 1.44 -17.61 27.42
C VAL A 63 2.91 -17.33 27.08
N VAL A 64 3.73 -17.12 28.10
CA VAL A 64 5.16 -16.85 27.95
C VAL A 64 5.88 -18.20 27.87
N ILE A 65 6.42 -18.53 26.71
CA ILE A 65 7.09 -19.82 26.43
C ILE A 65 8.61 -19.62 26.24
N GLY A 66 9.03 -18.43 25.79
CA GLY A 66 10.42 -18.15 25.45
C GLY A 66 10.73 -18.41 23.98
N ASN A 67 11.99 -18.71 23.67
CA ASN A 67 12.51 -18.73 22.29
C ASN A 67 11.90 -19.83 21.41
N GLU A 68 11.29 -20.85 21.99
CA GLU A 68 10.69 -22.01 21.29
C GLU A 68 9.20 -21.80 20.95
N VAL A 69 8.67 -20.58 21.14
CA VAL A 69 7.25 -20.27 20.94
C VAL A 69 6.77 -20.47 19.49
N ALA A 70 7.66 -20.31 18.51
CA ALA A 70 7.33 -20.52 17.10
C ALA A 70 7.02 -22.00 16.81
N ASP A 71 7.81 -22.92 17.39
CA ASP A 71 7.62 -24.36 17.20
C ASP A 71 6.35 -24.86 17.92
N VAL A 72 6.05 -24.30 19.10
CA VAL A 72 4.80 -24.59 19.83
C VAL A 72 3.59 -24.04 19.07
N TYR A 73 3.68 -22.86 18.46
CA TYR A 73 2.64 -22.31 17.60
C TYR A 73 2.37 -23.21 16.39
N ASP A 74 3.42 -23.64 15.69
CA ASP A 74 3.30 -24.53 14.53
C ASP A 74 2.72 -25.90 14.90
N ALA A 75 3.03 -26.40 16.10
CA ALA A 75 2.43 -27.62 16.63
C ALA A 75 0.94 -27.44 16.95
N MET A 76 0.57 -26.32 17.58
CA MET A 76 -0.83 -26.00 17.93
C MET A 76 -1.69 -25.74 16.69
N ALA A 77 -1.14 -25.10 15.67
CA ALA A 77 -1.85 -24.82 14.40
C ALA A 77 -2.17 -26.10 13.59
N LYS A 78 -1.43 -27.20 13.82
CA LYS A 78 -1.65 -28.50 13.16
C LYS A 78 -2.63 -29.41 13.91
N MET A 79 -3.17 -28.95 15.05
CA MET A 79 -4.12 -29.74 15.84
C MET A 79 -5.53 -29.69 15.25
N PRO A 80 -6.32 -30.77 15.38
CA PRO A 80 -7.69 -30.82 14.88
C PRO A 80 -8.53 -29.70 15.51
N GLY A 81 -9.12 -28.84 14.67
CA GLY A 81 -9.93 -27.69 15.09
C GLY A 81 -9.25 -26.32 15.01
N MET A 82 -7.92 -26.26 14.86
CA MET A 82 -7.15 -25.00 14.85
C MET A 82 -6.79 -24.47 13.45
N GLU A 83 -7.19 -25.18 12.39
CA GLU A 83 -6.83 -24.90 10.99
C GLU A 83 -7.35 -23.56 10.44
N LYS A 84 -8.36 -22.95 11.10
CA LYS A 84 -9.01 -21.70 10.66
C LYS A 84 -8.71 -20.49 11.54
N GLU A 85 -8.07 -20.67 12.69
CA GLU A 85 -7.91 -19.63 13.72
C GLU A 85 -6.46 -19.18 13.92
N GLY A 86 -5.52 -19.84 13.23
CA GLY A 86 -4.10 -19.49 13.22
C GLY A 86 -3.83 -18.23 12.39
N GLY A 87 -3.39 -17.17 13.06
CA GLY A 87 -2.89 -15.95 12.42
C GLY A 87 -1.58 -16.17 11.66
N SER A 88 -1.69 -16.66 10.42
CA SER A 88 -0.71 -16.66 9.33
C SER A 88 0.74 -17.09 9.63
N ALA A 89 1.06 -18.34 9.27
CA ALA A 89 2.31 -18.72 8.64
C ALA A 89 2.02 -19.66 7.46
N GLN A 90 1.65 -19.09 6.31
CA GLN A 90 1.34 -19.87 5.11
C GLN A 90 2.63 -20.30 4.41
N LYS A 91 3.01 -21.57 4.58
CA LYS A 91 3.98 -22.27 3.73
C LYS A 91 3.28 -22.68 2.41
N PRO A 92 3.98 -22.66 1.26
CA PRO A 92 3.35 -22.91 -0.04
C PRO A 92 3.07 -24.41 -0.20
N ALA A 93 1.86 -24.74 -0.62
CA ALA A 93 1.54 -26.08 -1.10
C ALA A 93 2.27 -26.32 -2.43
N ALA A 94 3.08 -27.38 -2.46
CA ALA A 94 3.57 -27.96 -3.69
C ALA A 94 2.43 -28.74 -4.36
N GLY A 95 2.13 -28.39 -5.59
CA GLY A 95 1.28 -29.13 -6.51
C GLY A 95 1.86 -28.97 -7.91
N GLU A 96 2.25 -30.09 -8.50
CA GLU A 96 2.98 -30.19 -9.76
C GLU A 96 2.08 -29.93 -10.98
N GLY A 97 2.65 -29.31 -12.01
CA GLY A 97 2.04 -29.05 -13.31
C GLY A 97 2.96 -28.22 -14.19
N ALA A 98 3.89 -28.86 -14.89
CA ALA A 98 4.92 -28.19 -15.69
C ALA A 98 4.43 -27.88 -17.11
N GLY A 99 4.71 -26.67 -17.60
CA GLY A 99 4.72 -26.38 -19.04
C GLY A 99 4.52 -24.92 -19.42
N GLU A 100 3.28 -24.43 -19.35
CA GLU A 100 2.89 -23.10 -19.86
C GLU A 100 2.38 -22.14 -18.76
N GLU A 101 2.17 -22.67 -17.55
CA GLU A 101 1.63 -21.94 -16.38
C GLU A 101 2.60 -20.97 -15.71
N LYS A 102 3.91 -20.94 -16.05
CA LYS A 102 4.86 -20.05 -15.37
C LYS A 102 4.62 -18.57 -15.66
N LYS A 103 4.18 -18.21 -16.88
CA LYS A 103 3.83 -16.82 -17.22
C LYS A 103 2.44 -16.45 -16.72
N ALA A 104 1.47 -17.36 -16.86
CA ALA A 104 0.14 -17.19 -16.30
C ALA A 104 0.20 -17.03 -14.78
N GLY A 105 0.97 -17.85 -14.07
CA GLY A 105 1.13 -17.77 -12.62
C GLY A 105 1.82 -16.50 -12.13
N ILE A 106 2.80 -15.94 -12.86
CA ILE A 106 3.43 -14.66 -12.48
C ILE A 106 2.45 -13.50 -12.71
N ILE A 107 1.73 -13.51 -13.83
CA ILE A 107 0.75 -12.47 -14.16
C ILE A 107 -0.42 -12.53 -13.17
N THR A 108 -0.98 -13.72 -12.91
CA THR A 108 -2.00 -13.93 -11.89
C THR A 108 -1.52 -13.47 -10.52
N ARG A 109 -0.30 -13.82 -10.11
CA ARG A 109 0.25 -13.37 -8.82
C ARG A 109 0.45 -11.86 -8.76
N MET A 110 0.78 -11.21 -9.88
CA MET A 110 0.87 -9.75 -9.95
C MET A 110 -0.51 -9.09 -9.86
N PHE A 111 -1.51 -9.63 -10.56
CA PHE A 111 -2.90 -9.18 -10.49
C PHE A 111 -3.50 -9.40 -9.12
N ASP A 112 -3.22 -10.56 -8.52
CA ASP A 112 -3.49 -10.86 -7.14
C ASP A 112 -2.91 -9.72 -6.32
N VAL A 113 -1.57 -9.56 -6.27
CA VAL A 113 -0.85 -8.52 -5.50
C VAL A 113 -1.47 -7.15 -5.64
N LEU A 114 -1.73 -6.73 -6.88
CA LEU A 114 -2.46 -5.50 -7.20
C LEU A 114 -3.79 -5.45 -6.45
N SER A 115 -4.69 -6.42 -6.66
CA SER A 115 -6.03 -6.49 -6.05
C SER A 115 -6.02 -6.27 -4.53
N ASP A 116 -5.30 -7.10 -3.77
CA ASP A 116 -5.33 -6.97 -2.30
C ASP A 116 -4.55 -5.75 -1.81
N SER A 117 -3.65 -5.17 -2.62
CA SER A 117 -3.01 -3.90 -2.26
C SER A 117 -4.02 -2.75 -2.28
N PHE A 118 -5.03 -2.82 -3.16
CA PHE A 118 -6.08 -1.82 -3.26
C PHE A 118 -7.22 -2.00 -2.26
N ARG A 119 -7.55 -3.24 -1.86
CA ARG A 119 -8.69 -3.51 -0.95
C ARG A 119 -8.74 -2.60 0.28
N PRO A 120 -7.64 -2.38 1.03
CA PRO A 120 -7.67 -1.47 2.18
C PRO A 120 -7.86 0.00 1.80
N VAL A 121 -7.42 0.40 0.61
CA VAL A 121 -7.48 1.78 0.10
C VAL A 121 -8.87 2.11 -0.45
N LEU A 122 -9.66 1.12 -0.90
CA LEU A 122 -10.99 1.33 -1.50
C LEU A 122 -11.93 2.13 -0.59
N TRP A 123 -11.98 1.82 0.71
CA TRP A 123 -12.85 2.53 1.65
C TRP A 123 -12.47 4.00 1.80
N ALA A 124 -11.17 4.28 1.91
CA ALA A 124 -10.66 5.64 2.00
C ALA A 124 -10.92 6.39 0.68
N LEU A 125 -10.73 5.72 -0.46
CA LEU A 125 -10.92 6.28 -1.79
C LEU A 125 -12.38 6.65 -2.06
N LEU A 126 -13.33 5.82 -1.62
CA LEU A 126 -14.75 6.12 -1.70
C LEU A 126 -15.10 7.38 -0.91
N GLY A 127 -14.64 7.47 0.35
CA GLY A 127 -14.88 8.65 1.18
C GLY A 127 -14.28 9.93 0.59
N SER A 128 -13.01 9.89 0.17
CA SER A 128 -12.33 11.06 -0.39
C SER A 128 -12.96 11.51 -1.72
N SER A 129 -13.39 10.56 -2.56
CA SER A 129 -14.05 10.86 -3.84
C SER A 129 -15.45 11.43 -3.66
N MET A 130 -16.20 11.00 -2.65
CA MET A 130 -17.50 11.61 -2.32
C MET A 130 -17.36 13.06 -1.86
N ILE A 131 -16.31 13.36 -1.08
CA ILE A 131 -15.99 14.75 -0.69
C ILE A 131 -15.65 15.57 -1.94
N LEU A 132 -14.81 15.06 -2.85
CA LEU A 132 -14.47 15.75 -4.09
C LEU A 132 -15.73 16.05 -4.93
N THR A 133 -16.60 15.06 -5.08
CA THR A 133 -17.86 15.20 -5.82
C THR A 133 -18.77 16.25 -5.17
N LEU A 134 -18.83 16.29 -3.84
CA LEU A 134 -19.60 17.29 -3.11
C LEU A 134 -19.04 18.71 -3.31
N ILE A 135 -17.72 18.89 -3.27
CA ILE A 135 -17.07 20.18 -3.57
C ILE A 135 -17.48 20.66 -4.97
N VAL A 136 -17.35 19.79 -5.98
CA VAL A 136 -17.69 20.12 -7.38
C VAL A 136 -19.18 20.47 -7.52
N LEU A 137 -20.06 19.72 -6.86
CA LEU A 137 -21.51 19.98 -6.88
C LEU A 137 -21.84 21.33 -6.24
N LEU A 138 -21.28 21.63 -5.07
CA LEU A 138 -21.52 22.90 -4.38
C LEU A 138 -20.94 24.10 -5.14
N GLN A 139 -19.81 23.92 -5.83
CA GLN A 139 -19.25 24.91 -6.75
C GLN A 139 -20.17 25.10 -7.97
N THR A 140 -20.75 24.03 -8.51
CA THR A 140 -21.69 24.10 -9.65
C THR A 140 -23.01 24.78 -9.27
N LEU A 141 -23.47 24.62 -8.02
CA LEU A 141 -24.66 25.31 -7.48
C LEU A 141 -24.38 26.77 -7.06
N GLY A 142 -23.13 27.22 -7.15
CA GLY A 142 -22.70 28.56 -6.79
C GLY A 142 -22.73 28.91 -5.31
N VAL A 143 -22.61 27.90 -4.44
CA VAL A 143 -22.52 28.09 -2.98
C VAL A 143 -21.22 28.81 -2.60
N PHE A 144 -20.16 28.63 -3.37
CA PHE A 144 -18.88 29.32 -3.23
C PHE A 144 -18.14 29.32 -4.58
N GLY A 145 -17.05 30.11 -4.69
CA GLY A 145 -16.23 30.13 -5.89
C GLY A 145 -16.78 31.00 -7.02
N HIS A 146 -17.61 31.99 -6.72
CA HIS A 146 -17.93 33.06 -7.67
C HIS A 146 -17.38 34.38 -7.16
N TYR A 147 -16.59 35.07 -7.97
CA TYR A 147 -16.23 36.46 -7.74
C TYR A 147 -16.49 37.26 -9.02
N THR A 148 -16.94 38.50 -8.84
CA THR A 148 -17.04 39.46 -9.94
C THR A 148 -15.69 40.13 -10.11
N ASN A 149 -15.11 40.01 -11.30
CA ASN A 149 -13.90 40.75 -11.62
C ASN A 149 -14.23 42.25 -11.79
N PHE A 150 -13.19 43.09 -11.89
CA PHE A 150 -13.37 44.54 -12.10
C PHE A 150 -14.06 44.89 -13.44
N GLN A 151 -14.23 43.92 -14.35
CA GLN A 151 -14.91 44.05 -15.63
C GLN A 151 -16.40 43.63 -15.56
N GLY A 152 -16.89 43.23 -14.38
CA GLY A 152 -18.28 42.83 -14.16
C GLY A 152 -18.61 41.41 -14.62
N GLU A 153 -17.60 40.61 -14.98
CA GLU A 153 -17.75 39.22 -15.40
C GLU A 153 -17.73 38.29 -14.18
N SER A 154 -18.67 37.34 -14.14
CA SER A 154 -18.70 36.31 -13.10
C SER A 154 -17.67 35.23 -13.41
N VAL A 155 -16.56 35.23 -12.70
CA VAL A 155 -15.52 34.21 -12.85
C VAL A 155 -15.79 33.09 -11.84
N THR A 156 -15.93 31.86 -12.35
CA THR A 156 -16.06 30.66 -11.53
C THR A 156 -14.66 30.14 -11.15
N VAL A 157 -14.38 30.08 -9.86
CA VAL A 157 -13.19 29.49 -9.26
C VAL A 157 -13.27 27.98 -9.45
N ASP A 158 -12.33 27.39 -10.18
CA ASP A 158 -12.17 25.95 -10.29
C ASP A 158 -11.15 25.46 -9.27
N LEU A 159 -11.62 25.03 -8.09
CA LEU A 159 -10.71 24.62 -7.01
C LEU A 159 -9.96 23.32 -7.36
N VAL A 160 -10.54 22.46 -8.20
CA VAL A 160 -10.00 21.14 -8.50
C VAL A 160 -8.89 21.24 -9.53
N ASN A 161 -9.11 22.00 -10.59
CA ASN A 161 -8.15 22.10 -11.69
C ASN A 161 -7.27 23.36 -11.59
N GLY A 162 -7.61 24.30 -10.71
CA GLY A 162 -6.91 25.58 -10.57
C GLY A 162 -7.22 26.58 -11.70
N PRO A 163 -6.63 27.79 -11.62
CA PRO A 163 -6.76 28.80 -12.66
C PRO A 163 -6.03 28.38 -13.94
N LYS A 164 -6.59 28.76 -15.10
CA LYS A 164 -6.08 28.44 -16.45
C LYS A 164 -5.85 29.70 -17.28
N LEU A 165 -5.01 30.60 -16.77
CA LEU A 165 -4.72 31.92 -17.37
C LEU A 165 -3.62 31.87 -18.46
N GLY A 166 -3.08 30.69 -18.79
CA GLY A 166 -2.07 30.51 -19.84
C GLY A 166 -0.64 30.91 -19.45
N ASP A 167 -0.44 31.56 -18.30
CA ASP A 167 0.86 31.88 -17.70
C ASP A 167 0.94 31.28 -16.29
N ASP A 168 1.98 30.50 -16.02
CA ASP A 168 2.20 29.79 -14.75
C ASP A 168 2.36 30.74 -13.57
N ALA A 169 2.99 31.91 -13.77
CA ALA A 169 3.16 32.90 -12.72
C ALA A 169 1.81 33.54 -12.34
N LEU A 170 0.99 33.89 -13.34
CA LEU A 170 -0.35 34.42 -13.12
C LEU A 170 -1.29 33.37 -12.49
N ASN A 171 -1.15 32.10 -12.88
CA ASN A 171 -1.88 31.00 -12.27
C ASN A 171 -1.51 30.85 -10.79
N ALA A 172 -0.21 30.90 -10.45
CA ALA A 172 0.25 30.81 -9.08
C ALA A 172 -0.27 31.96 -8.21
N ASP A 173 -0.23 33.19 -8.72
CA ASP A 173 -0.75 34.37 -8.02
C ASP A 173 -2.26 34.31 -7.83
N MET A 174 -3.01 33.95 -8.87
CA MET A 174 -4.46 33.77 -8.78
C MET A 174 -4.84 32.66 -7.79
N LEU A 175 -4.10 31.56 -7.80
CA LEU A 175 -4.31 30.45 -6.87
C LEU A 175 -4.02 30.87 -5.41
N ASN A 176 -3.01 31.71 -5.18
CA ASN A 176 -2.75 32.33 -3.88
C ASN A 176 -3.93 33.21 -3.43
N GLN A 177 -4.50 34.00 -4.33
CA GLN A 177 -5.68 34.82 -4.04
C GLN A 177 -6.89 33.94 -3.68
N TRP A 178 -7.14 32.87 -4.44
CA TRP A 178 -8.23 31.94 -4.15
C TRP A 178 -8.05 31.25 -2.79
N ARG A 179 -6.83 30.86 -2.44
CA ARG A 179 -6.50 30.30 -1.11
C ARG A 179 -6.80 31.27 0.02
N ALA A 180 -6.50 32.55 -0.18
CA ALA A 180 -6.79 33.59 0.81
C ALA A 180 -8.30 33.85 0.96
N GLN A 181 -9.07 33.76 -0.13
CA GLN A 181 -10.52 33.99 -0.12
C GLN A 181 -11.32 32.78 0.38
N PHE A 182 -10.90 31.56 0.05
CA PHE A 182 -11.64 30.33 0.34
C PHE A 182 -10.83 29.29 1.14
N PRO A 183 -10.17 29.67 2.26
CA PRO A 183 -9.22 28.79 2.96
C PRO A 183 -9.87 27.50 3.47
N PHE A 184 -11.12 27.57 3.95
CA PHE A 184 -11.88 26.42 4.39
C PHE A 184 -12.05 25.38 3.26
N TRP A 185 -12.43 25.83 2.07
CA TRP A 185 -12.65 24.92 0.94
C TRP A 185 -11.36 24.28 0.44
N PHE A 186 -10.22 24.97 0.55
CA PHE A 186 -8.92 24.36 0.27
C PHE A 186 -8.52 23.29 1.30
N ILE A 187 -8.92 23.42 2.56
CA ILE A 187 -8.73 22.36 3.56
C ILE A 187 -9.56 21.11 3.21
N ILE A 188 -10.83 21.31 2.83
CA ILE A 188 -11.72 20.21 2.41
C ILE A 188 -11.23 19.57 1.11
N LEU A 189 -10.74 20.37 0.16
CA LEU A 189 -10.09 19.87 -1.06
C LEU A 189 -8.85 19.04 -0.73
N GLY A 190 -8.02 19.48 0.23
CA GLY A 190 -6.88 18.70 0.72
C GLY A 190 -7.31 17.34 1.27
N ALA A 191 -8.41 17.28 2.03
CA ALA A 191 -8.99 16.01 2.49
C ALA A 191 -9.47 15.14 1.32
N ALA A 192 -10.10 15.72 0.31
CA ALA A 192 -10.58 15.02 -0.88
C ALA A 192 -9.44 14.45 -1.75
N LEU A 193 -8.34 15.19 -1.88
CA LEU A 193 -7.18 14.79 -2.67
C LEU A 193 -6.23 13.86 -1.92
N SER A 194 -6.29 13.81 -0.59
CA SER A 194 -5.34 13.06 0.26
C SER A 194 -5.11 11.62 -0.22
N VAL A 195 -6.19 10.86 -0.44
CA VAL A 195 -6.09 9.44 -0.78
C VAL A 195 -5.55 9.23 -2.19
N LEU A 196 -6.04 10.00 -3.17
CA LEU A 196 -5.58 9.92 -4.56
C LEU A 196 -4.12 10.35 -4.70
N ASN A 197 -3.77 11.46 -4.05
CA ASN A 197 -2.44 12.04 -4.10
C ASN A 197 -1.41 11.07 -3.49
N PHE A 198 -1.71 10.53 -2.31
CA PHE A 198 -0.82 9.60 -1.58
C PHE A 198 -1.10 8.12 -1.86
N MET A 199 -1.89 7.81 -2.89
CA MET A 199 -2.14 6.43 -3.33
C MET A 199 -0.86 5.62 -3.55
N PRO A 200 0.20 6.17 -4.17
CA PRO A 200 1.43 5.41 -4.38
C PRO A 200 2.04 4.89 -3.07
N ILE A 201 1.96 5.70 -2.01
CA ILE A 201 2.48 5.37 -0.67
C ILE A 201 1.65 4.25 -0.04
N MET A 202 0.32 4.39 -0.07
CA MET A 202 -0.58 3.39 0.53
C MET A 202 -0.50 2.04 -0.18
N VAL A 203 -0.50 2.05 -1.52
CA VAL A 203 -0.37 0.85 -2.34
C VAL A 203 1.00 0.21 -2.16
N GLY A 204 2.09 1.01 -2.09
CA GLY A 204 3.42 0.50 -1.79
C GLY A 204 3.49 -0.19 -0.42
N ALA A 205 2.83 0.37 0.59
CA ALA A 205 2.77 -0.22 1.92
C ALA A 205 2.03 -1.56 1.94
N THR A 206 0.82 -1.62 1.38
CA THR A 206 -0.03 -2.82 1.37
C THR A 206 0.57 -3.92 0.49
N ALA A 207 1.15 -3.56 -0.65
CA ALA A 207 1.87 -4.50 -1.51
C ALA A 207 3.07 -5.10 -0.79
N ALA A 208 3.84 -4.30 -0.04
CA ALA A 208 5.03 -4.77 0.66
C ALA A 208 4.65 -5.77 1.75
N LYS A 209 3.60 -5.44 2.52
CA LYS A 209 3.04 -6.36 3.52
C LYS A 209 2.65 -7.69 2.90
N ARG A 210 2.02 -7.68 1.72
CA ARG A 210 1.61 -8.90 1.02
C ARG A 210 2.77 -9.74 0.48
N LEU A 211 3.83 -9.12 -0.02
CA LEU A 211 5.01 -9.84 -0.50
C LEU A 211 5.94 -10.31 0.64
N GLY A 212 5.58 -10.04 1.90
CA GLY A 212 6.39 -10.37 3.08
C GLY A 212 7.61 -9.46 3.25
N ALA A 213 7.57 -8.26 2.68
CA ALA A 213 8.53 -7.19 2.87
C ALA A 213 8.06 -6.22 3.96
N ASN A 214 8.94 -5.35 4.43
CA ASN A 214 8.59 -4.33 5.42
C ASN A 214 7.64 -3.29 4.81
N MET A 215 6.44 -3.20 5.37
CA MET A 215 5.38 -2.28 4.96
C MET A 215 5.86 -0.82 4.89
N TRP A 216 6.59 -0.36 5.91
CA TRP A 216 7.02 1.04 5.99
C TRP A 216 8.16 1.36 5.04
N VAL A 217 9.03 0.39 4.73
CA VAL A 217 10.04 0.55 3.68
C VAL A 217 9.38 0.63 2.31
N GLY A 218 8.39 -0.23 2.06
CA GLY A 218 7.58 -0.19 0.84
C GLY A 218 6.82 1.14 0.66
N ALA A 219 6.35 1.74 1.76
CA ALA A 219 5.72 3.06 1.76
C ALA A 219 6.72 4.20 1.53
N ALA A 220 7.91 4.10 2.13
CA ALA A 220 8.92 5.15 2.09
C ALA A 220 9.56 5.34 0.70
N ILE A 221 9.63 4.29 -0.13
CA ILE A 221 10.17 4.39 -1.49
C ILE A 221 9.40 5.40 -2.36
N PRO A 222 8.08 5.23 -2.61
CA PRO A 222 7.31 6.22 -3.36
C PRO A 222 7.20 7.55 -2.61
N ALA A 223 7.17 7.55 -1.28
CA ALA A 223 7.16 8.80 -0.51
C ALA A 223 8.40 9.67 -0.79
N ALA A 224 9.59 9.07 -0.91
CA ALA A 224 10.81 9.77 -1.25
C ALA A 224 10.73 10.48 -2.61
N LEU A 225 10.14 9.82 -3.61
CA LEU A 225 9.95 10.39 -4.96
C LEU A 225 8.88 11.50 -5.02
N MET A 226 8.05 11.60 -3.99
CA MET A 226 7.01 12.62 -3.89
C MET A 226 7.42 13.82 -3.03
N THR A 227 8.60 13.78 -2.41
CA THR A 227 9.13 14.89 -1.62
C THR A 227 9.47 16.10 -2.49
N ASP A 228 9.48 17.27 -1.87
CA ASP A 228 9.89 18.51 -2.54
C ASP A 228 11.35 18.46 -2.99
N ALA A 229 12.20 17.68 -2.30
CA ALA A 229 13.58 17.45 -2.73
C ALA A 229 13.66 16.75 -4.09
N PHE A 230 12.75 15.81 -4.37
CA PHE A 230 12.69 15.15 -5.68
C PHE A 230 11.99 16.04 -6.71
N LYS A 231 10.85 16.66 -6.34
CA LYS A 231 10.09 17.54 -7.24
C LYS A 231 10.87 18.77 -7.69
N GLY A 232 11.68 19.36 -6.82
CA GLY A 232 12.51 20.52 -7.15
C GLY A 232 13.56 20.24 -8.24
N LEU A 233 13.96 18.97 -8.44
CA LEU A 233 14.76 18.61 -9.62
C LEU A 233 13.97 18.80 -10.91
N SER A 234 12.65 18.60 -10.90
CA SER A 234 11.81 18.83 -12.07
C SER A 234 11.77 20.29 -12.49
N ASP A 235 11.72 21.20 -11.52
CA ASP A 235 11.66 22.64 -11.77
C ASP A 235 12.97 23.16 -12.38
N MET A 236 14.10 22.52 -12.05
CA MET A 236 15.40 22.81 -12.65
C MET A 236 15.54 22.36 -14.09
N ALA A 237 14.68 21.43 -14.56
CA ALA A 237 14.75 20.89 -15.91
C ALA A 237 14.26 21.86 -16.99
N GLY A 238 13.61 22.96 -16.61
CA GLY A 238 13.22 24.03 -17.53
C GLY A 238 12.33 23.58 -18.69
N GLY A 239 11.53 22.52 -18.49
CA GLY A 239 10.67 21.93 -19.53
C GLY A 239 11.27 20.74 -20.30
N ALA A 240 12.47 20.27 -19.95
CA ALA A 240 13.01 19.02 -20.48
C ALA A 240 12.40 17.80 -19.74
N ASP A 241 12.02 16.76 -20.50
CA ASP A 241 11.47 15.50 -19.96
C ASP A 241 12.44 14.73 -19.03
N HIS A 242 13.72 15.09 -19.07
CA HIS A 242 14.77 14.47 -18.28
C HIS A 242 15.89 15.45 -17.94
N ILE A 243 16.53 15.22 -16.79
CA ILE A 243 17.82 15.82 -16.44
C ILE A 243 18.90 14.75 -16.56
N THR A 244 20.06 15.12 -17.08
CA THR A 244 21.25 14.27 -17.06
C THR A 244 21.80 14.20 -15.63
N LEU A 245 21.68 13.04 -14.99
CA LEU A 245 22.04 12.87 -13.58
C LEU A 245 23.56 12.77 -13.39
N PHE A 246 24.22 11.97 -14.25
CA PHE A 246 25.66 11.75 -14.21
C PHE A 246 26.21 11.56 -15.63
N HIS A 247 27.41 12.10 -15.87
CA HIS A 247 28.26 11.75 -17.00
C HIS A 247 29.29 10.72 -16.53
N ILE A 248 29.02 9.43 -16.73
CA ILE A 248 29.97 8.37 -16.40
C ILE A 248 30.54 7.83 -17.71
N GLY A 249 31.80 8.15 -18.01
CA GLY A 249 32.54 7.57 -19.14
C GLY A 249 31.90 7.81 -20.52
N GLY A 250 31.26 8.97 -20.74
CA GLY A 250 30.60 9.31 -22.01
C GLY A 250 29.19 8.75 -22.19
N TRP A 251 28.63 8.08 -21.16
CA TRP A 251 27.23 7.69 -21.12
C TRP A 251 26.45 8.66 -20.23
N ASP A 252 25.45 9.30 -20.84
CA ASP A 252 24.49 10.14 -20.15
C ASP A 252 23.42 9.25 -19.52
N VAL A 253 23.28 9.31 -18.20
CA VAL A 253 22.19 8.63 -17.49
C VAL A 253 21.03 9.63 -17.35
N PRO A 254 19.95 9.49 -18.15
CA PRO A 254 18.80 10.36 -18.05
C PRO A 254 17.97 10.02 -16.81
N LEU A 255 17.73 11.02 -15.96
CA LEU A 255 16.71 11.00 -14.93
C LEU A 255 15.43 11.59 -15.53
N TYR A 256 14.45 10.74 -15.83
CA TYR A 256 13.16 11.25 -16.25
C TYR A 256 12.37 11.75 -15.05
N LEU A 257 11.86 12.98 -15.18
CA LEU A 257 11.17 13.68 -14.12
C LEU A 257 9.67 13.53 -14.34
N PHE A 258 9.13 12.42 -13.86
CA PHE A 258 7.71 12.15 -13.95
C PHE A 258 6.97 12.58 -12.68
N ASN A 259 5.71 12.98 -12.83
CA ASN A 259 4.83 13.14 -11.69
C ASN A 259 4.36 11.77 -11.22
N TYR A 260 4.84 11.36 -10.04
CA TYR A 260 4.48 10.08 -9.41
C TYR A 260 3.18 10.14 -8.61
N THR A 261 2.59 11.32 -8.46
CA THR A 261 1.32 11.52 -7.75
C THR A 261 0.21 10.71 -8.42
N GLY A 262 -0.52 9.91 -7.64
CA GLY A 262 -1.61 9.06 -8.16
C GLY A 262 -1.17 7.89 -9.04
N GLN A 263 0.14 7.66 -9.24
CA GLN A 263 0.64 6.56 -10.06
C GLN A 263 0.80 5.26 -9.26
N ILE A 264 0.18 4.19 -9.74
CA ILE A 264 0.08 2.93 -8.99
C ILE A 264 1.08 1.87 -9.45
N PHE A 265 1.55 1.94 -10.69
CA PHE A 265 2.49 0.97 -11.24
C PHE A 265 3.91 1.11 -10.68
N PRO A 266 4.52 2.33 -10.61
CA PRO A 266 5.85 2.49 -10.03
C PRO A 266 6.03 1.88 -8.63
N PRO A 267 5.15 2.13 -7.63
CA PRO A 267 5.31 1.56 -6.30
C PRO A 267 5.13 0.03 -6.27
N LEU A 268 4.27 -0.56 -7.10
CA LEU A 268 4.11 -2.01 -7.17
C LEU A 268 5.36 -2.70 -7.68
N PHE A 269 5.96 -2.16 -8.74
CA PHE A 269 7.22 -2.69 -9.26
C PHE A 269 8.39 -2.47 -8.29
N ALA A 270 8.43 -1.32 -7.61
CA ALA A 270 9.41 -1.05 -6.58
C ALA A 270 9.33 -2.10 -5.46
N VAL A 271 8.12 -2.39 -4.99
CA VAL A 271 7.89 -3.38 -3.94
C VAL A 271 8.20 -4.81 -4.40
N ALA A 272 7.91 -5.15 -5.66
CA ALA A 272 8.25 -6.44 -6.24
C ALA A 272 9.78 -6.70 -6.23
N LEU A 273 10.59 -5.66 -6.38
CA LEU A 273 12.05 -5.72 -6.26
C LEU A 273 12.55 -5.57 -4.81
N LEU A 274 11.84 -4.84 -3.97
CA LEU A 274 12.14 -4.73 -2.54
C LEU A 274 12.05 -6.10 -1.85
N ALA A 275 11.02 -6.90 -2.14
CA ALA A 275 10.81 -8.18 -1.49
C ALA A 275 12.01 -9.17 -1.59
N PRO A 276 12.60 -9.42 -2.78
CA PRO A 276 13.81 -10.24 -2.88
C PRO A 276 15.04 -9.54 -2.30
N LEU A 277 15.17 -8.22 -2.46
CA LEU A 277 16.31 -7.45 -1.92
C LEU A 277 16.35 -7.55 -0.38
N GLU A 278 15.22 -7.35 0.29
CA GLU A 278 15.15 -7.38 1.76
C GLU A 278 15.46 -8.79 2.30
N ARG A 279 15.02 -9.84 1.60
CA ARG A 279 15.38 -11.23 1.93
C ARG A 279 16.89 -11.47 1.79
N LEU A 280 17.54 -10.85 0.81
CA LEU A 280 18.98 -10.94 0.62
C LEU A 280 19.73 -10.17 1.72
N LEU A 281 19.29 -8.95 2.03
CA LEU A 281 19.89 -8.13 3.10
C LEU A 281 19.79 -8.81 4.47
N LYS A 282 18.66 -9.44 4.78
CA LYS A 282 18.49 -10.22 6.02
C LYS A 282 19.41 -11.44 6.13
N LYS A 283 19.87 -11.99 4.99
CA LYS A 283 20.86 -13.09 4.98
C LYS A 283 22.29 -12.59 5.20
N VAL A 284 22.61 -11.38 4.75
CA VAL A 284 23.96 -10.81 4.85
C VAL A 284 24.19 -10.14 6.20
N ILE A 285 23.18 -9.48 6.75
CA ILE A 285 23.29 -8.70 7.98
C ILE A 285 23.00 -9.61 9.19
N PRO A 286 23.75 -9.51 10.31
CA PRO A 286 23.43 -10.25 11.53
C PRO A 286 22.14 -9.74 12.20
N ASN A 287 21.38 -10.64 12.84
CA ASN A 287 20.03 -10.37 13.39
C ASN A 287 19.93 -9.12 14.28
N MET A 288 20.96 -8.81 15.07
CA MET A 288 20.97 -7.64 15.97
C MET A 288 20.93 -6.30 15.22
N LEU A 289 21.36 -6.29 13.96
CA LEU A 289 21.47 -5.09 13.13
C LEU A 289 20.30 -4.94 12.15
N HIS A 290 19.40 -5.93 12.07
CA HIS A 290 18.31 -5.96 11.09
C HIS A 290 17.36 -4.77 11.21
N MET A 291 17.00 -4.35 12.42
CA MET A 291 16.03 -3.27 12.62
C MET A 291 16.49 -1.92 12.05
N VAL A 292 17.80 -1.70 11.97
CA VAL A 292 18.39 -0.42 11.53
C VAL A 292 18.91 -0.53 10.11
N PHE A 293 19.77 -1.52 9.84
CA PHE A 293 20.51 -1.57 8.59
C PHE A 293 19.68 -2.11 7.42
N VAL A 294 18.74 -3.03 7.65
CA VAL A 294 17.92 -3.57 6.56
C VAL A 294 17.05 -2.47 5.93
N PRO A 295 16.25 -1.68 6.70
CA PRO A 295 15.49 -0.57 6.13
C PRO A 295 16.38 0.51 5.51
N MET A 296 17.47 0.89 6.19
CA MET A 296 18.38 1.93 5.70
C MET A 296 18.99 1.58 4.35
N ILE A 297 19.58 0.37 4.23
CA ILE A 297 20.21 -0.07 2.99
C ILE A 297 19.16 -0.31 1.91
N SER A 298 17.98 -0.83 2.28
CA SER A 298 16.88 -1.00 1.33
C SER A 298 16.47 0.34 0.71
N LEU A 299 16.29 1.39 1.51
CA LEU A 299 15.93 2.71 0.98
C LEU A 299 17.07 3.33 0.15
N LEU A 300 18.31 3.22 0.63
CA LEU A 300 19.49 3.74 -0.07
C LEU A 300 19.64 3.15 -1.47
N ILE A 301 19.29 1.88 -1.65
CA ILE A 301 19.36 1.21 -2.95
C ILE A 301 18.06 1.43 -3.75
N MET A 302 16.90 1.23 -3.12
CA MET A 302 15.63 1.20 -3.83
C MET A 302 15.15 2.57 -4.28
N VAL A 303 15.42 3.65 -3.54
CA VAL A 303 14.95 4.99 -3.94
C VAL A 303 15.63 5.45 -5.25
N PRO A 304 16.97 5.44 -5.38
CA PRO A 304 17.63 5.77 -6.64
C PRO A 304 17.27 4.81 -7.77
N LEU A 305 17.20 3.50 -7.48
CA LEU A 305 16.80 2.49 -8.46
C LEU A 305 15.39 2.74 -9.00
N THR A 306 14.47 3.14 -8.11
CA THR A 306 13.10 3.45 -8.48
C THR A 306 13.04 4.71 -9.31
N ALA A 307 13.75 5.78 -8.94
CA ALA A 307 13.80 7.02 -9.71
C ALA A 307 14.36 6.80 -11.14
N LEU A 308 15.44 6.01 -11.27
CA LEU A 308 16.18 5.85 -12.52
C LEU A 308 15.53 4.86 -13.50
N ILE A 309 15.00 3.74 -12.99
CA ILE A 309 14.58 2.62 -13.83
C ILE A 309 13.08 2.38 -13.70
N ILE A 310 12.60 2.18 -12.48
CA ILE A 310 11.24 1.71 -12.25
C ILE A 310 10.20 2.79 -12.53
N GLY A 311 10.50 4.02 -12.14
CA GLY A 311 9.67 5.20 -12.32
C GLY A 311 9.37 5.43 -13.79
N PRO A 312 10.38 5.57 -14.67
CA PRO A 312 10.17 5.72 -16.10
C PRO A 312 9.40 4.57 -16.74
N ILE A 313 9.70 3.33 -16.36
CA ILE A 313 8.98 2.15 -16.88
C ILE A 313 7.51 2.17 -16.43
N GLY A 314 7.27 2.42 -15.15
CA GLY A 314 5.92 2.43 -14.58
C GLY A 314 5.05 3.56 -15.15
N VAL A 315 5.63 4.74 -15.35
CA VAL A 315 4.90 5.88 -15.94
C VAL A 315 4.67 5.68 -17.43
N LYS A 316 5.66 5.20 -18.20
CA LYS A 316 5.46 4.86 -19.62
C LYS A 316 4.40 3.78 -19.82
N LEU A 317 4.31 2.81 -18.91
CA LEU A 317 3.20 1.84 -18.92
C LEU A 317 1.84 2.52 -18.73
N GLY A 318 1.75 3.49 -17.81
CA GLY A 318 0.53 4.28 -17.61
C GLY A 318 0.17 5.16 -18.81
N LEU A 319 1.17 5.80 -19.43
CA LEU A 319 1.00 6.58 -20.65
C LEU A 319 0.58 5.71 -21.83
N GLY A 320 1.16 4.51 -21.99
CA GLY A 320 0.77 3.58 -23.04
C GLY A 320 -0.70 3.15 -22.96
N ILE A 321 -1.25 3.02 -21.74
CA ILE A 321 -2.70 2.81 -21.55
C ILE A 321 -3.49 4.02 -22.04
N SER A 322 -3.01 5.23 -21.75
CA SER A 322 -3.64 6.48 -22.20
C SER A 322 -3.61 6.63 -23.72
N ASP A 323 -2.50 6.26 -24.36
CA ASP A 323 -2.37 6.26 -25.82
C ASP A 323 -3.35 5.28 -26.48
N VAL A 324 -3.56 4.11 -25.86
CA VAL A 324 -4.58 3.15 -26.33
C VAL A 324 -5.98 3.75 -26.23
N PHE A 325 -6.30 4.42 -25.12
CA PHE A 325 -7.59 5.11 -24.97
C PHE A 325 -7.74 6.26 -25.97
N GLN A 326 -6.67 7.01 -26.24
CA GLN A 326 -6.68 8.09 -27.22
C GLN A 326 -6.88 7.54 -28.64
N TRP A 327 -6.19 6.46 -29.00
CA TRP A 327 -6.40 5.75 -30.26
C TRP A 327 -7.84 5.25 -30.42
N LEU A 328 -8.43 4.68 -29.35
CA LEU A 328 -9.85 4.28 -29.33
C LEU A 328 -10.78 5.49 -29.51
N ASN A 329 -10.46 6.61 -28.86
CA ASN A 329 -11.24 7.84 -28.94
C ASN A 329 -11.22 8.43 -30.36
N ASP A 330 -10.06 8.37 -31.02
CA ASP A 330 -9.86 8.86 -32.38
C ASP A 330 -10.60 8.00 -33.42
N ILE A 331 -10.77 6.70 -33.16
CA ILE A 331 -11.63 5.83 -33.98
C ILE A 331 -13.10 6.20 -33.80
N ASN A 332 -13.58 6.21 -32.55
CA ASN A 332 -14.93 6.66 -32.21
C ASN A 332 -15.07 6.92 -30.70
N PRO A 333 -15.44 8.16 -30.29
CA PRO A 333 -15.63 8.50 -28.88
C PRO A 333 -16.66 7.62 -28.14
N ALA A 334 -17.66 7.10 -28.85
CA ALA A 334 -18.67 6.23 -28.26
C ALA A 334 -18.08 4.86 -27.82
N ILE A 335 -17.04 4.37 -28.50
CA ILE A 335 -16.40 3.10 -28.16
C ILE A 335 -15.67 3.24 -26.82
N VAL A 336 -15.02 4.37 -26.56
CA VAL A 336 -14.38 4.64 -25.27
C VAL A 336 -15.41 4.62 -24.15
N GLY A 337 -16.56 5.26 -24.34
CA GLY A 337 -17.66 5.22 -23.37
C GLY A 337 -18.15 3.80 -23.06
N VAL A 338 -18.29 2.96 -24.08
CA VAL A 338 -18.69 1.55 -23.92
C VAL A 338 -17.59 0.73 -23.24
N VAL A 339 -16.32 0.91 -23.60
CA VAL A 339 -15.19 0.21 -22.98
C VAL A 339 -15.05 0.59 -21.52
N VAL A 340 -15.15 1.87 -21.19
CA VAL A 340 -15.08 2.35 -19.81
C VAL A 340 -16.28 1.83 -19.00
N ALA A 341 -17.51 1.96 -19.50
CA ALA A 341 -18.70 1.45 -18.82
C ALA A 341 -18.68 -0.08 -18.66
N GLY A 342 -18.24 -0.82 -19.68
CA GLY A 342 -18.08 -2.27 -19.65
C GLY A 342 -17.01 -2.72 -18.66
N SER A 343 -15.86 -2.03 -18.64
CA SER A 343 -14.79 -2.30 -17.68
C SER A 343 -15.24 -2.05 -16.24
N TYR A 344 -16.04 -1.00 -16.00
CA TYR A 344 -16.60 -0.68 -14.70
C TYR A 344 -17.55 -1.78 -14.21
N LEU A 345 -18.38 -2.33 -15.10
CA LEU A 345 -19.26 -3.46 -14.80
C LEU A 345 -18.51 -4.71 -14.36
N PHE A 346 -17.26 -4.87 -14.79
CA PHE A 346 -16.39 -5.98 -14.39
C PHE A 346 -15.58 -5.67 -13.13
N MET A 347 -15.11 -4.42 -12.97
CA MET A 347 -14.35 -3.99 -11.79
C MET A 347 -15.17 -3.98 -10.51
N VAL A 348 -16.45 -3.59 -10.55
CA VAL A 348 -17.29 -3.48 -9.34
C VAL A 348 -17.54 -4.85 -8.67
N PRO A 349 -17.96 -5.90 -9.40
CA PRO A 349 -18.02 -7.24 -8.84
C PRO A 349 -16.65 -7.69 -8.34
N TRP A 350 -15.58 -7.48 -9.10
CA TRP A 350 -14.24 -7.93 -8.72
C TRP A 350 -13.69 -7.25 -7.45
N ALA A 351 -14.05 -5.98 -7.22
CA ALA A 351 -13.73 -5.27 -5.99
C ALA A 351 -14.58 -5.73 -4.78
N CYS A 352 -15.83 -6.15 -5.01
CA CYS A 352 -16.78 -6.53 -3.95
C CYS A 352 -16.80 -8.05 -3.65
N THR A 353 -16.49 -8.92 -4.62
CA THR A 353 -16.46 -10.38 -4.45
C THR A 353 -15.08 -10.81 -3.98
N GLY A 354 -14.79 -10.53 -2.71
CA GLY A 354 -13.68 -11.18 -2.02
C GLY A 354 -14.04 -12.64 -1.73
N ARG A 355 -13.57 -13.56 -2.58
CA ARG A 355 -13.25 -14.92 -2.15
C ARG A 355 -11.74 -15.03 -1.99
#